data_AF-F1ARZ6-F1
#
_entry.id   AF-F1ARZ6-F1
#
_cell.length_a   1.000
_cell.length_b   1.000
_cell.length_c   1.000
_cell.angle_alpha   90.00
_cell.angle_beta   90.00
_cell.angle_gamma   90.00
#
_symmetry.space_group_name_H-M   'P 1'
#
loop_
_entity.id
_entity.type
_entity.pdbx_description
1 polymer ?
#
loop_
_entity_poly.entity_id
_entity_poly.type
_entity_poly.pdbx_seq_one_letter_code
_entity_poly.pdbx_strand_id
1 'polypeptide(L)'
;NAHTARDWFLATAGDQAHVAKHFAALSTNAPAVSEFGIDTDNMFEFWDWVGGRYSLWSAIGLSIALAVGYENFVELLEGAHEMDNHFVSTELESNIPVILALIGIWYNNFHGAESEAILPYDQYMHRFAAYFQQGNMESNGKYVDRNGNPVTYQTGPIIW
;
A
#
# COMPACT_ATOMS: atom_id res chain seq x y z
N ASN A 1 -9.30 3.40 -18.32
CA ASN A 1 -8.92 4.55 -17.46
C ASN A 1 -7.79 5.38 -18.06
N ALA A 2 -6.54 4.90 -18.11
CA ALA A 2 -5.43 5.71 -18.63
C ALA A 2 -5.64 6.21 -20.08
N HIS A 3 -5.98 5.30 -21.01
CA HIS A 3 -6.33 5.70 -22.39
C HIS A 3 -7.52 6.64 -22.46
N THR A 4 -8.58 6.39 -21.67
CA THR A 4 -9.74 7.28 -21.58
C THR A 4 -9.38 8.70 -21.16
N ALA A 5 -8.48 8.86 -20.17
CA ALA A 5 -7.98 10.16 -19.74
C ALA A 5 -7.10 10.83 -20.81
N ARG A 6 -6.26 10.05 -21.49
CA ARG A 6 -5.46 10.52 -22.62
C ARG A 6 -6.33 11.00 -23.78
N ASP A 7 -7.36 10.26 -24.14
CA ASP A 7 -8.29 10.62 -25.22
C ASP A 7 -9.05 11.91 -24.88
N TRP A 8 -9.54 12.03 -23.63
CA TRP A 8 -10.16 13.25 -23.13
C TRP A 8 -9.20 14.45 -23.19
N PHE A 9 -7.94 14.28 -22.79
CA PHE A 9 -6.93 15.33 -22.83
C PHE A 9 -6.61 15.74 -24.27
N LEU A 10 -6.40 14.77 -25.17
CA LEU A 10 -6.05 15.02 -26.58
C LEU A 10 -7.20 15.64 -27.37
N ALA A 11 -8.46 15.44 -26.96
CA ALA A 11 -9.60 16.14 -27.56
C ALA A 11 -9.47 17.67 -27.47
N THR A 12 -8.72 18.19 -26.49
CA THR A 12 -8.41 19.62 -26.35
C THR A 12 -6.98 19.96 -26.79
N ALA A 13 -5.99 19.16 -26.35
CA ALA A 13 -4.58 19.45 -26.60
C ALA A 13 -4.16 19.22 -28.06
N GLY A 14 -4.84 18.31 -28.78
CA GLY A 14 -4.58 17.99 -30.18
C GLY A 14 -3.29 17.17 -30.39
N ASP A 15 -2.13 17.78 -30.17
CA ASP A 15 -0.83 17.16 -30.42
C ASP A 15 -0.46 16.13 -29.34
N GLN A 16 -0.09 14.92 -29.77
CA GLN A 16 0.37 13.85 -28.89
C GLN A 16 1.65 14.21 -28.13
N ALA A 17 2.49 15.12 -28.67
CA ALA A 17 3.68 15.61 -27.98
C ALA A 17 3.37 16.29 -26.63
N HIS A 18 2.13 16.73 -26.42
CA HIS A 18 1.70 17.31 -25.14
C HIS A 18 1.46 16.26 -24.04
N VAL A 19 1.31 14.97 -24.38
CA VAL A 19 1.12 13.90 -23.37
C VAL A 19 2.31 13.85 -22.40
N ALA A 20 3.54 14.00 -22.91
CA ALA A 20 4.77 13.97 -22.12
C ALA A 20 4.83 15.01 -20.99
N LYS A 21 4.06 16.09 -21.06
CA LYS A 21 4.03 17.17 -20.06
C LYS A 21 2.87 17.08 -19.06
N HIS A 22 1.92 16.18 -19.30
CA HIS A 22 0.68 16.06 -18.53
C HIS A 22 0.45 14.66 -17.94
N PHE A 23 1.29 13.69 -18.31
CA PHE A 23 1.23 12.33 -17.82
C PHE A 23 2.60 11.90 -17.31
N ALA A 24 2.60 11.22 -16.17
CA ALA A 24 3.75 10.52 -15.58
C ALA A 24 3.35 9.07 -15.30
N ALA A 25 4.33 8.18 -15.21
CA ALA A 25 4.10 6.76 -14.96
C ALA A 25 4.80 6.28 -13.69
N LEU A 26 4.11 5.46 -12.91
CA LEU A 26 4.69 4.69 -11.80
C LEU A 26 4.74 3.23 -12.28
N SER A 27 5.86 2.81 -12.87
CA SER A 27 5.97 1.56 -13.60
C SER A 27 7.42 1.13 -13.78
N THR A 28 7.62 -0.14 -14.17
CA THR A 28 8.90 -0.70 -14.63
C THR A 28 8.90 -1.07 -16.13
N ASN A 29 7.76 -0.90 -16.82
CA ASN A 29 7.62 -1.26 -18.23
C ASN A 29 7.88 -0.05 -19.14
N ALA A 30 9.16 0.34 -19.27
CA ALA A 30 9.57 1.49 -20.09
C ALA A 30 9.04 1.45 -21.55
N PRO A 31 9.03 0.29 -22.26
CA PRO A 31 8.45 0.22 -23.60
C PRO A 31 6.98 0.66 -23.65
N ALA A 32 6.15 0.16 -22.73
CA ALA A 32 4.72 0.52 -22.70
C ALA A 32 4.50 1.99 -22.28
N VAL A 33 5.33 2.53 -21.39
CA VAL A 33 5.29 3.94 -20.98
C VAL A 33 5.62 4.86 -22.16
N SER A 34 6.68 4.54 -22.89
CA SER A 34 7.06 5.29 -24.10
C SER A 34 6.00 5.18 -25.19
N GLU A 35 5.44 3.99 -25.43
CA GLU A 35 4.34 3.77 -26.39
C GLU A 35 3.07 4.56 -26.02
N PHE A 36 2.81 4.76 -24.72
CA PHE A 36 1.71 5.61 -24.26
C PHE A 36 1.92 7.09 -24.61
N GLY A 37 3.16 7.53 -24.83
CA GLY A 37 3.55 8.91 -25.11
C GLY A 37 4.09 9.67 -23.89
N ILE A 38 4.42 8.96 -22.82
CA ILE A 38 5.06 9.54 -21.63
C ILE A 38 6.58 9.59 -21.86
N ASP A 39 7.20 10.69 -21.45
CA ASP A 39 8.66 10.77 -21.36
C ASP A 39 9.16 9.82 -20.26
N THR A 40 10.12 8.96 -20.57
CA THR A 40 10.66 8.01 -19.59
C THR A 40 11.37 8.69 -18.43
N ASP A 41 11.79 9.96 -18.57
CA ASP A 41 12.28 10.77 -17.44
C ASP A 41 11.18 11.07 -16.42
N ASN A 42 9.91 10.96 -16.82
CA ASN A 42 8.72 11.04 -15.96
C ASN A 42 8.18 9.65 -15.57
N MET A 43 9.01 8.61 -15.68
CA MET A 43 8.75 7.27 -15.18
C MET A 43 9.47 7.05 -13.85
N PHE A 44 8.73 6.70 -12.81
CA PHE A 44 9.26 6.42 -11.49
C PHE A 44 9.09 4.94 -11.18
N GLU A 45 10.20 4.25 -10.99
CA GLU A 45 10.25 2.80 -10.84
C GLU A 45 10.03 2.33 -9.40
N PHE A 46 9.68 1.05 -9.26
CA PHE A 46 9.66 0.31 -8.00
C PHE A 46 9.95 -1.17 -8.30
N TRP A 47 10.19 -1.99 -7.28
CA TRP A 47 10.71 -3.34 -7.48
C TRP A 47 9.71 -4.44 -7.13
N ASP A 48 10.00 -5.66 -7.59
CA ASP A 48 9.18 -6.86 -7.41
C ASP A 48 8.98 -7.27 -5.94
N TRP A 49 9.95 -6.98 -5.08
CA TRP A 49 9.85 -7.17 -3.63
C TRP A 49 8.95 -6.14 -2.92
N VAL A 50 8.46 -5.12 -3.64
CA VAL A 50 7.47 -4.16 -3.14
C VAL A 50 6.06 -4.68 -3.46
N GLY A 51 5.46 -5.40 -2.51
CA GLY A 51 4.08 -5.85 -2.64
C GLY A 51 3.09 -4.68 -2.75
N GLY A 52 2.09 -4.77 -3.63
CA GLY A 52 1.17 -3.65 -3.93
C GLY A 52 0.46 -3.06 -2.70
N ARG A 53 0.00 -3.89 -1.77
CA ARG A 53 -0.62 -3.42 -0.51
C ARG A 53 0.36 -2.82 0.52
N TYR A 54 1.66 -2.83 0.20
CA TYR A 54 2.75 -2.24 0.99
C TYR A 54 3.52 -1.19 0.17
N SER A 55 2.99 -0.71 -0.96
CA SER A 55 3.80 0.05 -1.92
C SER A 55 3.78 1.56 -1.72
N LEU A 56 2.97 2.12 -0.82
CA LEU A 56 2.83 3.59 -0.69
C LEU A 56 4.16 4.31 -0.37
N TRP A 57 5.12 3.60 0.20
CA TRP A 57 6.45 4.11 0.56
C TRP A 57 7.42 4.18 -0.64
N SER A 58 7.05 3.57 -1.77
CA SER A 58 7.82 3.56 -3.01
C SER A 58 7.43 4.72 -3.94
N ALA A 59 7.85 4.67 -5.20
CA ALA A 59 7.37 5.58 -6.24
C ALA A 59 5.84 5.68 -6.33
N ILE A 60 5.08 4.64 -5.92
CA ILE A 60 3.61 4.68 -5.82
C ILE A 60 3.13 5.83 -4.92
N GLY A 61 3.91 6.24 -3.92
CA GLY A 61 3.66 7.37 -3.04
C GLY A 61 3.86 8.75 -3.68
N LEU A 62 4.26 8.86 -4.95
CA LEU A 62 4.52 10.15 -5.61
C LEU A 62 3.34 11.12 -5.47
N SER A 63 2.11 10.63 -5.56
CA SER A 63 0.90 11.45 -5.37
C SER A 63 0.80 12.08 -3.98
N ILE A 64 1.31 11.40 -2.94
CA ILE A 64 1.37 11.93 -1.57
C ILE A 64 2.41 13.05 -1.51
N ALA A 65 3.62 12.80 -2.00
CA ALA A 65 4.68 13.81 -2.04
C ALA A 65 4.27 15.08 -2.81
N LEU A 66 3.54 14.93 -3.93
CA LEU A 66 2.98 16.05 -4.67
C LEU A 66 1.90 16.82 -3.90
N ALA A 67 1.09 16.13 -3.10
CA ALA A 67 -0.02 16.73 -2.36
C ALA A 67 0.42 17.47 -1.08
N VAL A 68 1.39 16.92 -0.36
CA VAL A 68 1.83 17.46 0.95
C VAL A 68 3.23 18.05 0.94
N GLY A 69 3.97 17.95 -0.16
CA GLY A 69 5.39 18.34 -0.25
C GLY A 69 6.33 17.18 0.07
N TYR A 70 7.52 17.20 -0.54
CA TYR A 70 8.48 16.09 -0.41
C TYR A 70 9.02 15.96 1.02
N GLU A 71 9.24 17.08 1.70
CA GLU A 71 9.73 17.11 3.09
C GLU A 71 8.75 16.41 4.04
N ASN A 72 7.44 16.67 3.91
CA ASN A 72 6.43 15.97 4.69
C ASN A 72 6.30 14.49 4.33
N PHE A 73 6.59 14.12 3.08
CA PHE A 73 6.65 12.70 2.70
C PHE A 73 7.89 12.01 3.30
N VAL A 74 9.02 12.70 3.41
CA VAL A 74 10.21 12.18 4.12
C VAL A 74 9.90 11.94 5.59
N GLU A 75 9.24 12.88 6.28
CA GLU A 75 8.82 12.69 7.68
C GLU A 75 7.90 11.45 7.85
N LEU A 76 7.02 11.18 6.88
CA LEU A 76 6.21 9.96 6.86
C LEU A 76 7.08 8.69 6.74
N LEU A 77 8.12 8.72 5.88
CA LEU A 77 9.06 7.60 5.73
C LEU A 77 9.91 7.39 6.99
N GLU A 78 10.34 8.49 7.62
CA GLU A 78 11.13 8.44 8.86
C GLU A 78 10.32 7.84 10.01
N GLY A 79 9.07 8.26 10.19
CA GLY A 79 8.18 7.65 11.18
C GLY A 79 7.92 6.16 10.95
N ALA A 80 7.83 5.72 9.68
CA ALA A 80 7.77 4.29 9.35
C ALA A 80 9.08 3.57 9.71
N HIS A 81 10.23 4.17 9.40
CA HIS A 81 11.54 3.61 9.71
C HIS A 81 11.80 3.51 11.23
N GLU A 82 11.33 4.48 12.01
CA GLU A 82 11.36 4.40 13.48
C GLU A 82 10.57 3.19 13.99
N MET A 83 9.37 2.96 13.46
CA MET A 83 8.56 1.79 13.83
C MET A 83 9.19 0.47 13.36
N ASP A 84 9.84 0.45 12.20
CA ASP A 84 10.59 -0.72 11.72
C ASP A 84 11.75 -1.05 12.68
N ASN A 85 12.53 -0.03 13.09
CA ASN A 85 13.62 -0.21 14.04
C ASN A 85 13.10 -0.68 15.40
N HIS A 86 12.00 -0.12 15.89
CA HIS A 86 11.32 -0.59 17.10
C HIS A 86 10.90 -2.06 16.98
N PHE A 87 10.27 -2.43 15.86
CA PHE A 87 9.81 -3.80 15.61
C PHE A 87 10.96 -4.82 15.56
N VAL A 88 12.09 -4.45 14.97
CA VAL A 88 13.25 -5.34 14.83
C VAL A 88 14.06 -5.48 16.11
N SER A 89 14.22 -4.38 16.87
CA SER A 89 15.19 -4.32 17.97
C SER A 89 14.59 -4.49 19.36
N THR A 90 13.28 -4.37 19.53
CA THR A 90 12.62 -4.45 20.84
C THR A 90 12.26 -5.88 21.22
N GLU A 91 12.59 -6.27 22.45
CA GLU A 91 12.18 -7.54 23.07
C GLU A 91 10.66 -7.75 22.96
N LEU A 92 10.23 -8.99 22.72
CA LEU A 92 8.86 -9.32 22.33
C LEU A 92 7.80 -8.82 23.32
N GLU A 93 8.10 -8.87 24.62
CA GLU A 93 7.21 -8.45 25.70
C GLU A 93 6.97 -6.94 25.74
N SER A 94 7.79 -6.16 25.03
CA SER A 94 7.65 -4.70 24.89
C SER A 94 7.44 -4.27 23.42
N ASN A 95 7.30 -5.22 22.50
CA ASN A 95 7.21 -4.97 21.08
C ASN A 95 5.75 -4.74 20.66
N ILE A 96 5.37 -3.47 20.49
CA ILE A 96 4.00 -3.03 20.15
C ILE A 96 3.36 -3.86 19.01
N PRO A 97 3.93 -3.97 17.78
CA PRO A 97 3.34 -4.80 16.73
C PRO A 97 3.15 -6.27 17.12
N VAL A 98 4.11 -6.88 17.83
CA VAL A 98 4.02 -8.28 18.27
C VAL A 98 2.88 -8.46 19.28
N ILE A 99 2.80 -7.59 20.29
CA ILE A 99 1.75 -7.64 21.31
C ILE A 99 0.37 -7.49 20.66
N LEU A 100 0.20 -6.52 19.75
CA LEU A 100 -1.06 -6.34 19.00
C LEU A 100 -1.41 -7.59 18.18
N ALA A 101 -0.45 -8.19 17.49
CA ALA A 101 -0.67 -9.42 16.73
C ALA A 101 -1.08 -10.60 17.62
N LEU A 102 -0.44 -10.77 18.79
CA LEU A 102 -0.77 -11.84 19.73
C LEU A 102 -2.17 -11.66 20.35
N ILE A 103 -2.57 -10.42 20.62
CA ILE A 103 -3.94 -10.11 21.07
C ILE A 103 -4.96 -10.45 19.98
N GLY A 104 -4.68 -10.11 18.71
CA GLY A 104 -5.52 -10.49 17.58
C GLY A 104 -5.67 -12.01 17.44
N ILE A 105 -4.55 -12.75 17.51
CA ILE A 105 -4.55 -14.23 17.52
C ILE A 105 -5.38 -14.77 18.69
N TRP A 106 -5.26 -14.18 19.88
CA TRP A 106 -6.02 -14.59 21.04
C TRP A 106 -7.53 -14.54 20.78
N TYR A 107 -8.04 -13.42 20.26
CA TYR A 107 -9.46 -13.29 19.96
C TYR A 107 -9.91 -14.16 18.79
N ASN A 108 -9.11 -14.22 17.72
CA ASN A 108 -9.47 -14.97 16.52
C ASN A 108 -9.44 -16.50 16.74
N ASN A 109 -8.36 -17.02 17.34
CA ASN A 109 -8.13 -18.46 17.41
C ASN A 109 -8.68 -19.11 18.69
N PHE A 110 -8.84 -18.35 19.78
CA PHE A 110 -9.34 -18.89 21.05
C PHE A 110 -10.76 -18.42 21.39
N HIS A 111 -11.09 -17.16 21.09
CA HIS A 111 -12.45 -16.65 21.29
C HIS A 111 -13.36 -16.79 20.06
N GLY A 112 -12.81 -17.17 18.90
CA GLY A 112 -13.58 -17.37 17.66
C GLY A 112 -14.12 -16.08 17.04
N ALA A 113 -13.51 -14.93 17.34
CA ALA A 113 -13.91 -13.66 16.74
C ALA A 113 -13.40 -13.57 15.29
N GLU A 114 -14.31 -13.49 14.32
CA GLU A 114 -13.96 -13.48 12.89
C GLU A 114 -13.69 -12.08 12.33
N SER A 115 -13.81 -11.03 13.14
CA SER A 115 -13.66 -9.64 12.68
C SER A 115 -12.94 -8.75 13.67
N GLU A 116 -12.24 -7.74 13.15
CA GLU A 116 -11.64 -6.64 13.93
C GLU A 116 -12.11 -5.30 13.38
N ALA A 117 -12.63 -4.45 14.26
CA ALA A 117 -13.09 -3.10 13.90
C ALA A 117 -11.97 -2.07 14.12
N ILE A 118 -11.69 -1.24 13.12
CA ILE A 118 -10.73 -0.13 13.21
C ILE A 118 -11.49 1.20 13.28
N LEU A 119 -11.53 1.78 14.48
CA LEU A 119 -12.41 2.92 14.81
C LEU A 119 -11.61 4.18 15.16
N PRO A 120 -10.98 4.86 14.18
CA PRO A 120 -10.24 6.09 14.45
C PRO A 120 -11.21 7.21 14.85
N TYR A 121 -10.93 7.89 15.96
CA TYR A 121 -11.67 9.07 16.41
C TYR A 121 -11.16 10.34 15.71
N ASP A 122 -11.02 10.26 14.39
CA ASP A 122 -10.51 11.33 13.54
C ASP A 122 -11.15 11.21 12.14
N GLN A 123 -11.75 12.31 11.66
CA GLN A 123 -12.48 12.32 10.39
C GLN A 123 -11.55 12.23 9.18
N TYR A 124 -10.31 12.73 9.26
CA TYR A 124 -9.34 12.61 8.17
C TYR A 124 -8.88 11.16 7.98
N MET A 125 -8.96 10.33 9.02
CA MET A 125 -8.68 8.89 8.98
C MET A 125 -9.84 8.04 8.43
N HIS A 126 -10.88 8.62 7.82
CA HIS A 126 -12.04 7.87 7.33
C HIS A 126 -11.74 6.77 6.27
N ARG A 127 -10.54 6.76 5.67
CA ARG A 127 -10.08 5.72 4.73
C ARG A 127 -9.10 4.72 5.35
N PHE A 128 -8.73 4.89 6.61
CA PHE A 128 -7.71 4.07 7.26
C PHE A 128 -8.13 2.61 7.39
N ALA A 129 -9.36 2.34 7.83
CA ALA A 129 -9.91 0.98 7.87
C ALA A 129 -9.91 0.32 6.47
N ALA A 130 -10.32 1.07 5.43
CA ALA A 130 -10.33 0.57 4.06
C ALA A 130 -8.92 0.25 3.52
N TYR A 131 -7.88 0.97 3.94
CA TYR A 131 -6.50 0.64 3.60
C TYR A 131 -6.08 -0.72 4.23
N PHE A 132 -6.42 -0.93 5.50
CA PHE A 132 -6.12 -2.19 6.20
C PHE A 132 -7.00 -3.38 5.80
N GLN A 133 -8.17 -3.15 5.19
CA GLN A 133 -8.92 -4.23 4.54
C GLN A 133 -8.05 -4.94 3.51
N GLN A 134 -7.39 -4.19 2.60
CA GLN A 134 -6.44 -4.80 1.69
C GLN A 134 -5.18 -5.27 2.42
N GLY A 135 -4.58 -4.42 3.25
CA GLY A 135 -3.32 -4.71 3.95
C GLY A 135 -3.33 -5.99 4.79
N ASN A 136 -4.42 -6.25 5.51
CA ASN A 136 -4.57 -7.40 6.39
C ASN A 136 -5.24 -8.59 5.67
N MET A 137 -6.42 -8.40 5.07
CA MET A 137 -7.20 -9.51 4.54
C MET A 137 -6.55 -10.14 3.31
N GLU A 138 -5.94 -9.36 2.41
CA GLU A 138 -5.20 -9.91 1.26
C GLU A 138 -3.88 -10.60 1.69
N SER A 139 -3.29 -10.17 2.81
CA SER A 139 -2.11 -10.83 3.40
C SER A 139 -2.46 -12.17 4.03
N ASN A 140 -3.46 -12.18 4.91
CA ASN A 140 -3.67 -13.24 5.89
C ASN A 140 -4.96 -14.05 5.67
N GLY A 141 -5.85 -13.63 4.76
CA GLY A 141 -7.00 -14.40 4.30
C GLY A 141 -6.57 -15.57 3.42
N LYS A 142 -5.93 -16.57 4.03
CA LYS A 142 -5.27 -17.71 3.37
C LYS A 142 -5.71 -18.99 4.05
N TYR A 143 -5.59 -20.12 3.36
CA TYR A 143 -5.99 -21.41 3.91
C TYR A 143 -4.92 -22.49 3.78
N VAL A 144 -3.73 -22.15 3.26
CA VAL A 144 -2.59 -23.04 3.09
C VAL A 144 -1.41 -22.49 3.88
N ASP A 145 -0.77 -23.33 4.68
CA ASP A 145 0.40 -22.96 5.47
C ASP A 145 1.68 -22.84 4.63
N ARG A 146 2.78 -22.42 5.27
CA ARG A 146 4.07 -22.28 4.60
C ARG A 146 4.68 -23.59 4.11
N ASN A 147 4.18 -24.74 4.57
CA ASN A 147 4.61 -26.07 4.13
C ASN A 147 3.74 -26.61 2.98
N GLY A 148 2.74 -25.86 2.52
CA GLY A 148 1.83 -26.26 1.44
C GLY A 148 0.64 -27.09 1.89
N ASN A 149 0.36 -27.18 3.20
CA ASN A 149 -0.77 -27.96 3.73
C ASN A 149 -1.99 -27.08 4.03
N PRO A 150 -3.22 -27.56 3.80
CA PRO A 150 -4.42 -26.88 4.28
C PRO A 150 -4.40 -26.70 5.80
N VAL A 151 -4.71 -25.50 6.28
CA VAL A 151 -4.79 -25.23 7.72
C VAL A 151 -6.09 -25.74 8.33
N THR A 152 -6.06 -26.07 9.61
CA THR A 152 -7.23 -26.52 10.39
C THR A 152 -7.58 -25.53 11.51
N TYR A 153 -7.19 -24.26 11.33
CA TYR A 153 -7.37 -23.17 12.30
C TYR A 153 -7.74 -21.87 11.57
N GLN A 154 -8.29 -20.91 12.30
CA GLN A 154 -8.62 -19.58 11.77
C GLN A 154 -7.38 -18.79 11.37
N THR A 155 -7.47 -18.05 10.26
CA THR A 155 -6.38 -17.20 9.72
C THR A 155 -6.70 -15.71 9.88
N GLY A 156 -6.48 -14.88 8.87
CA GLY A 156 -6.79 -13.45 8.93
C GLY A 156 -8.28 -13.16 9.13
N PRO A 157 -8.64 -12.19 10.00
CA PRO A 157 -10.02 -11.80 10.26
C PRO A 157 -10.56 -10.85 9.17
N ILE A 158 -11.86 -10.58 9.21
CA ILE A 158 -12.53 -9.53 8.44
C ILE A 158 -12.25 -8.17 9.10
N ILE A 159 -11.69 -7.22 8.35
CA ILE A 159 -11.47 -5.85 8.83
C ILE A 159 -12.63 -4.93 8.41
N TRP A 160 -13.13 -4.11 9.33
CA TRP A 160 -14.14 -3.10 9.04
C TRP A 160 -14.00 -1.81 9.87
#